data_AF-A0A1M3HRQ1-F1
#
_entry.id   AF-A0A1M3HRQ1-F1
#
_cell.length_a   1.000
_cell.length_b   1.000
_cell.length_c   1.000
_cell.angle_alpha   90.00
_cell.angle_beta   90.00
_cell.angle_gamma   90.00
#
_symmetry.space_group_name_H-M   'P 1'
#
loop_
_entity.id
_entity.type
_entity.pdbx_description
1 polymer ?
#
loop_
_entity_poly.entity_id
_entity_poly.type
_entity_poly.pdbx_seq_one_letter_code
_entity_poly.pdbx_strand_id
1 'polypeptide(L)'
;MTVIDELARELAVIRSGHDILPFMTNWIPTSEAEFRMLPEDMLAIIRSSPDYRELVPGAPPARLQFSAGDEGAELVIYRALADRRHYMLAPSRRG
;
A
#
# COMPACT_ATOMS: atom_id res chain seq x y z
N MET A 1 -3.07 10.65 17.81
CA MET A 1 -3.12 9.34 17.12
C MET A 1 -1.70 9.01 16.72
N THR A 2 -1.17 7.84 17.08
CA THR A 2 0.16 7.44 16.61
C THR A 2 0.07 6.90 15.18
N VAL A 3 1.20 6.85 14.46
CA VAL A 3 1.22 6.23 13.13
C VAL A 3 0.83 4.75 13.18
N ILE A 4 1.13 4.04 14.27
CA ILE A 4 0.76 2.64 14.47
C ILE A 4 -0.76 2.50 14.54
N ASP A 5 -1.43 3.33 15.35
CA ASP A 5 -2.89 3.32 15.49
C ASP A 5 -3.59 3.70 14.17
N GLU A 6 -3.02 4.67 13.45
CA GLU A 6 -3.51 5.12 12.15
C GLU A 6 -3.44 3.99 11.12
N LEU A 7 -2.28 3.35 10.95
CA LEU A 7 -2.09 2.25 10.02
C LEU A 7 -2.98 1.05 10.37
N ALA A 8 -3.15 0.74 11.67
CA ALA A 8 -4.04 -0.32 12.11
C ALA A 8 -5.50 -0.04 11.75
N ARG A 9 -5.95 1.22 11.89
CA ARG A 9 -7.29 1.65 11.49
C ARG A 9 -7.50 1.51 9.98
N GLU A 10 -6.58 2.03 9.17
CA GLU A 10 -6.70 1.94 7.71
C GLU A 10 -6.65 0.47 7.23
N LEU A 11 -5.83 -0.36 7.86
CA LEU A 11 -5.77 -1.79 7.56
C LEU A 11 -7.09 -2.49 7.88
N ALA A 12 -7.75 -2.12 9.00
CA ALA A 12 -9.06 -2.66 9.36
C ALA A 12 -10.14 -2.27 8.33
N VAL A 13 -10.12 -1.03 7.84
CA VAL A 13 -11.03 -0.57 6.77
C VAL A 13 -10.83 -1.41 5.51
N ILE A 14 -9.58 -1.61 5.07
CA ILE A 14 -9.26 -2.40 3.89
C ILE A 14 -9.76 -3.85 4.04
N ARG A 15 -9.49 -4.49 5.19
CA ARG A 15 -9.92 -5.86 5.52
C ARG A 15 -11.43 -6.01 5.57
N SER A 16 -12.15 -5.00 6.06
CA SER A 16 -13.62 -5.05 6.12
C SER A 16 -14.29 -4.99 4.74
N GLY A 17 -13.60 -4.43 3.74
CA GLY A 17 -14.10 -4.32 2.38
C GLY A 17 -13.59 -5.39 1.42
N HIS A 18 -12.58 -6.18 1.80
CA HIS A 18 -11.91 -7.12 0.89
C HIS A 18 -11.39 -8.38 1.63
N ASP A 19 -11.71 -9.55 1.09
CA ASP A 19 -11.19 -10.85 1.59
C ASP A 19 -9.78 -11.16 1.07
N ILE A 20 -9.47 -10.71 -0.15
CA ILE A 20 -8.19 -10.93 -0.82
C ILE A 20 -7.73 -9.60 -1.46
N LEU A 21 -6.43 -9.31 -1.37
CA LEU A 21 -5.83 -8.20 -2.09
C LEU A 21 -4.85 -8.70 -3.13
N PRO A 22 -4.89 -8.17 -4.36
CA PRO A 22 -3.80 -8.35 -5.30
C PRO A 22 -2.57 -7.63 -4.74
N PHE A 23 -1.47 -8.36 -4.55
CA PHE A 23 -0.18 -7.82 -4.15
C PHE A 23 0.87 -8.25 -5.15
N MET A 24 1.31 -7.32 -5.99
CA MET A 24 2.15 -7.65 -7.15
C MET A 24 1.49 -8.78 -7.97
N THR A 25 2.22 -9.85 -8.28
CA THR A 25 1.75 -11.01 -9.03
C THR A 25 1.05 -12.07 -8.17
N ASN A 26 0.94 -11.87 -6.84
CA ASN A 26 0.36 -12.82 -5.91
C ASN A 26 -0.93 -12.31 -5.29
N TRP A 27 -1.85 -13.22 -5.04
CA TRP A 27 -3.03 -12.96 -4.23
C TRP A 27 -2.69 -13.21 -2.76
N ILE A 28 -2.84 -12.20 -1.91
CA ILE A 28 -2.64 -12.37 -0.47
C ILE A 28 -3.97 -12.21 0.28
N PRO A 29 -4.26 -13.10 1.24
CA PRO A 29 -5.35 -12.87 2.18
C PRO A 29 -5.12 -11.55 2.91
N THR A 30 -6.17 -10.73 3.04
CA THR A 30 -6.03 -9.43 3.72
C THR A 30 -5.68 -9.57 5.20
N SER A 31 -6.01 -10.73 5.79
CA SER A 31 -5.58 -11.16 7.13
C SER A 31 -4.07 -11.31 7.28
N GLU A 32 -3.35 -11.57 6.18
CA GLU A 32 -1.90 -11.75 6.13
C GLU A 32 -1.19 -10.51 5.55
N ALA A 33 -1.89 -9.38 5.43
CA ALA A 33 -1.33 -8.14 4.95
C ALA A 33 -1.07 -7.16 6.09
N GLU A 34 0.02 -6.39 5.99
CA GLU A 34 0.38 -5.31 6.90
C GLU A 34 0.93 -4.10 6.16
N PHE A 35 0.78 -2.91 6.74
CA PHE A 35 1.48 -1.73 6.24
C PHE A 35 2.95 -1.78 6.63
N ARG A 36 3.82 -1.65 5.64
CA ARG A 36 5.27 -1.47 5.81
C ARG A 36 5.68 -0.16 5.19
N MET A 37 6.76 0.44 5.72
CA MET A 37 7.33 1.63 5.12
C MET A 37 7.71 1.33 3.67
N LEU A 38 7.26 2.19 2.75
CA LEU A 38 7.63 2.08 1.35
C LEU A 38 9.11 2.47 1.22
N PRO A 39 9.98 1.59 0.66
CA PRO A 39 11.38 1.92 0.44
C PRO A 39 11.53 3.17 -0.44
N GLU A 40 12.51 4.02 -0.12
CA GLU A 40 12.72 5.28 -0.85
C GLU A 40 13.00 5.05 -2.34
N ASP A 41 13.75 4.01 -2.68
CA ASP A 41 14.03 3.63 -4.07
C ASP A 41 12.74 3.28 -4.84
N MET A 42 11.81 2.56 -4.21
CA MET A 42 10.52 2.26 -4.82
C MET A 42 9.67 3.52 -4.97
N LEU A 43 9.67 4.41 -3.97
CA LEU A 43 8.96 5.68 -4.05
C LEU A 43 9.52 6.57 -5.18
N ALA A 44 10.84 6.56 -5.40
CA ALA A 44 11.47 7.29 -6.50
C ALA A 44 11.00 6.76 -7.86
N ILE A 45 10.91 5.42 -8.02
CA ILE A 45 10.37 4.79 -9.22
C ILE A 45 8.91 5.22 -9.44
N ILE A 46 8.07 5.16 -8.41
CA ILE A 46 6.66 5.56 -8.49
C ILE A 46 6.53 7.03 -8.91
N ARG A 47 7.31 7.92 -8.30
CA ARG A 47 7.31 9.35 -8.62
C ARG A 47 7.82 9.68 -10.01
N SER A 48 8.59 8.78 -10.62
CA SER A 48 9.04 8.95 -12.00
C SER A 48 7.93 8.67 -13.03
N SER A 49 6.83 8.03 -12.62
CA SER A 49 5.68 7.78 -13.49
C SER A 49 4.94 9.10 -13.82
N PRO A 50 4.65 9.38 -15.09
CA PRO A 50 3.90 10.58 -15.49
C PRO A 50 2.45 10.58 -14.96
N ASP A 51 1.91 9.40 -14.65
CA ASP A 51 0.55 9.23 -14.16
C ASP A 51 0.46 9.35 -12.62
N TYR A 52 1.60 9.39 -11.94
CA TYR A 52 1.62 9.50 -10.50
C TYR A 52 1.24 10.91 -10.03
N ARG A 53 0.31 10.96 -9.08
CA ARG A 53 -0.01 12.18 -8.31
C ARG A 53 0.36 11.94 -6.86
N GLU A 54 1.02 12.92 -6.25
CA GLU A 54 1.43 12.85 -4.85
C GLU A 54 0.22 12.61 -3.94
N LEU A 55 0.35 11.65 -3.03
CA LEU A 55 -0.72 11.28 -2.12
C LEU A 55 -0.92 12.37 -1.05
N VAL A 56 -2.19 12.69 -0.78
CA VAL A 56 -2.58 13.58 0.31
C VAL A 56 -2.45 12.82 1.62
N PRO A 57 -1.72 13.34 2.64
CA PRO A 57 -1.59 12.68 3.93
C PRO A 57 -2.96 12.43 4.57
N GLY A 58 -3.20 11.20 5.03
CA GLY A 58 -4.45 10.81 5.68
C GLY A 58 -5.64 10.58 4.74
N ALA A 59 -5.49 10.80 3.44
CA ALA A 59 -6.50 10.43 2.46
C ALA A 59 -6.53 8.90 2.26
N PRO A 60 -7.64 8.32 1.73
CA PRO A 60 -7.73 6.87 1.53
C PRO A 60 -6.54 6.29 0.75
N PRO A 61 -6.12 5.05 1.05
CA PRO A 61 -5.02 4.39 0.35
C PRO A 61 -5.26 4.35 -1.18
N ALA A 62 -4.22 4.68 -1.93
CA ALA A 62 -4.23 4.61 -3.39
C ALA A 62 -3.84 3.21 -3.86
N ARG A 63 -4.40 2.79 -4.99
CA ARG A 63 -4.03 1.55 -5.69
C ARG A 63 -3.29 1.91 -6.95
N LEU A 64 -2.06 1.46 -7.07
CA LEU A 64 -1.26 1.59 -8.28
C LEU A 64 -1.24 0.24 -8.99
N GLN A 65 -1.63 0.25 -10.25
CA GLN A 65 -1.57 -0.92 -11.11
C GLN A 65 -0.38 -0.78 -12.06
N PHE A 66 0.43 -1.83 -12.11
CA PHE A 66 1.58 -1.96 -13.00
C PHE A 66 1.27 -3.08 -13.97
N SER A 67 1.47 -2.82 -15.26
CA SER A 67 1.33 -3.84 -16.30
C SER A 67 2.68 -4.02 -16.99
N ALA A 68 3.14 -5.26 -17.09
CA ALA A 68 4.36 -5.64 -17.78
C ALA A 68 4.08 -6.88 -18.66
N GLY A 69 3.84 -6.65 -19.95
CA GLY A 69 3.44 -7.72 -20.88
C GLY A 69 2.07 -8.30 -20.50
N ASP A 70 2.00 -9.62 -20.34
CA ASP A 70 0.79 -10.34 -19.91
C ASP A 70 0.64 -10.39 -18.37
N GLU A 71 1.60 -9.84 -17.62
CA GLU A 71 1.57 -9.81 -16.16
C GLU A 71 1.12 -8.44 -15.64
N GLY A 72 0.29 -8.47 -14.60
CA GLY A 72 -0.20 -7.29 -13.89
C GLY A 72 0.11 -7.40 -12.40
N ALA A 73 0.42 -6.26 -11.79
CA ALA A 73 0.73 -6.14 -10.38
C ALA A 73 -0.05 -4.97 -9.76
N GLU A 74 -0.64 -5.15 -8.58
CA GLU A 74 -1.24 -4.05 -7.81
C GLU A 74 -0.42 -3.77 -6.55
N LEU A 75 -0.23 -2.49 -6.25
CA LEU A 75 0.40 -1.99 -5.03
C LEU A 75 -0.55 -1.03 -4.33
N VAL A 76 -0.86 -1.30 -3.07
CA VAL A 76 -1.64 -0.38 -2.23
C VAL A 76 -0.68 0.50 -1.46
N ILE A 77 -0.76 1.82 -1.64
CA ILE A 77 0.10 2.80 -0.99
C ILE A 77 -0.76 3.76 -0.17
N TYR A 78 -0.28 4.08 1.03
CA TYR A 78 -0.87 5.05 1.92
C TYR A 78 0.18 6.08 2.33
N ARG A 79 -0.20 7.35 2.44
CA ARG A 79 0.63 8.38 3.04
C ARG A 79 0.04 8.77 4.39
N ALA A 80 0.74 8.43 5.46
CA ALA A 80 0.23 8.64 6.81
C ALA A 80 0.16 10.13 7.16
N LEU A 81 -0.89 10.55 7.86
CA LEU A 81 -1.05 11.88 8.40
C LEU A 81 -0.12 12.10 9.60
N ALA A 82 0.03 11.09 10.47
CA ALA A 82 0.79 11.20 11.71
C ALA A 82 2.26 11.56 11.49
N ASP A 83 2.92 11.02 10.46
CA ASP A 83 4.35 11.23 10.23
C ASP A 83 4.71 11.63 8.79
N ARG A 84 3.72 11.75 7.91
CA ARG A 84 3.86 12.12 6.49
C ARG A 84 4.67 11.15 5.64
N ARG A 85 4.96 9.95 6.15
CA ARG A 85 5.71 8.90 5.43
C ARG A 85 4.78 8.06 4.55
N HIS A 86 5.39 7.39 3.58
CA HIS A 86 4.70 6.47 2.68
C HIS A 86 4.81 5.05 3.19
N TYR A 87 3.70 4.35 3.11
CA TYR A 87 3.54 2.96 3.49
C TYR A 87 2.96 2.20 2.32
N MET A 88 3.41 0.97 2.12
CA MET A 88 2.79 0.03 1.21
C MET A 88 2.18 -1.12 1.99
N LEU A 89 1.08 -1.64 1.48
CA LEU A 89 0.57 -2.91 1.95
C LEU A 89 1.46 -4.03 1.41
N ALA A 90 1.91 -4.92 2.29
CA ALA A 90 2.78 -6.04 1.97
C ALA A 90 2.39 -7.28 2.77
N PRO A 91 2.82 -8.49 2.36
CA PRO A 91 2.64 -9.68 3.16
C PRO A 91 3.35 -9.52 4.51
N SER A 92 2.61 -9.79 5.58
CA SER A 92 3.17 -10.06 6.89
C SER A 92 4.18 -11.20 6.73
N ARG A 93 5.38 -11.01 7.26
CA ARG A 93 6.40 -12.08 7.23
C ARG A 93 5.80 -13.23 8.03
N ARG A 94 5.35 -14.30 7.37
CA ARG A 94 5.27 -15.60 8.03
C ARG A 94 6.71 -15.92 8.41
N GLY A 95 6.97 -15.97 9.72
CA GLY A 95 8.20 -16.58 10.25
C GLY A 95 8.28 -18.04 9.83
#